data_AF-A0A4S2HGP4-F1
#
_entry.id   AF-A0A4S2HGP4-F1
#
_cell.length_a   1.000
_cell.length_b   1.000
_cell.length_c   1.000
_cell.angle_alpha   90.00
_cell.angle_beta   90.00
_cell.angle_gamma   90.00
#
_symmetry.space_group_name_H-M   'P 1'
#
loop_
_entity.id
_entity.type
_entity.pdbx_description
1 polymer ?
#
loop_
_entity_poly.entity_id
_entity_poly.type
_entity_poly.pdbx_seq_one_letter_code
_entity_poly.pdbx_strand_id
1 'polypeptide(L)'
;MDQDIRIAIIDNGINEFFLKRKLEKSITINENGICIADTKDIDQQQFQHGTNCAMILEEYCPHCRLISIRILDENGRGAIKSIYPALEWCYNNQISLVNLSLGTVDFRDCEKLRILINEYAVNGMIIIAATANSGFVSYPAAFTNVIGVATMGSPLNYSKDYMQMGIDTVVPSEHIVKIFDNEIRTSLSNSYAAPYVCALIANRLKTDSTFSIKRLKKYAKEHSHIEMLEGVYEPDWIYKAYITGRKKTNRAKYYFETVSGEFNYIQEEVDTVVAFSMTDLKELDIKNKNLVYLGKEEIHNIDVQGFFWSRETRQQQILNNHYHGNGLEVPVVILEIEAAIDTSYILTELRKSFANGGYNAYTIGMEPECVLYGLEYMPEPVGNHEVWKNFIESQVFYKQSDLVIWWVPLEDREKFLKVYPDCDVEISLCREGESILAKFSFEEEKAEKKISGLIDSKDVEEIYHIIETKLTEDEDG
;
A
#
# COMPACT_ATOMS: atom_id res chain seq x y z
N MET A 1 31.43 -13.88 13.75
CA MET A 1 31.33 -14.84 12.63
C MET A 1 30.89 -14.04 11.43
N ASP A 2 31.70 -14.01 10.38
CA ASP A 2 31.45 -13.31 9.12
C ASP A 2 30.47 -14.17 8.30
N GLN A 3 29.18 -14.08 8.61
CA GLN A 3 28.15 -14.86 7.93
C GLN A 3 27.64 -14.05 6.74
N ASP A 4 27.89 -14.55 5.53
CA ASP A 4 27.34 -14.00 4.29
C ASP A 4 25.81 -13.85 4.41
N ILE A 5 25.29 -12.70 3.99
CA ILE A 5 23.84 -12.43 4.00
C ILE A 5 23.18 -13.24 2.90
N ARG A 6 22.08 -13.91 3.27
CA ARG A 6 21.25 -14.71 2.37
C ARG A 6 20.13 -13.85 1.82
N ILE A 7 20.00 -13.83 0.50
CA ILE A 7 19.07 -12.96 -0.21
C ILE A 7 18.26 -13.81 -1.18
N ALA A 8 16.94 -13.77 -1.07
CA ALA A 8 16.06 -14.38 -2.05
C ALA A 8 15.73 -13.37 -3.16
N ILE A 9 15.90 -13.79 -4.40
CA ILE A 9 15.42 -13.10 -5.58
C ILE A 9 14.22 -13.89 -6.09
N ILE A 10 13.04 -13.30 -5.96
CA ILE A 10 11.78 -13.90 -6.41
C ILE A 10 11.43 -13.28 -7.76
N ASP A 11 11.54 -14.05 -8.85
CA ASP A 11 11.47 -13.53 -10.22
C ASP A 11 11.13 -14.64 -11.25
N ASN A 12 11.59 -14.53 -12.50
CA ASN A 12 11.41 -15.51 -13.57
C ASN A 12 12.52 -16.59 -13.65
N GLY A 13 13.34 -16.69 -12.60
CA GLY A 13 14.47 -17.62 -12.51
C GLY A 13 15.82 -16.93 -12.72
N ILE A 14 16.89 -17.65 -12.39
CA ILE A 14 18.26 -17.16 -12.51
C ILE A 14 19.09 -18.22 -13.23
N ASN A 15 19.81 -17.80 -14.26
CA ASN A 15 20.80 -18.63 -14.92
C ASN A 15 22.16 -18.47 -14.23
N GLU A 16 22.55 -19.49 -13.46
CA GLU A 16 23.83 -19.54 -12.71
C GLU A 16 25.07 -19.41 -13.58
N PHE A 17 25.01 -19.69 -14.88
CA PHE A 17 26.16 -19.60 -15.78
C PHE A 17 26.74 -18.18 -15.86
N PHE A 18 25.90 -17.17 -15.65
CA PHE A 18 26.31 -15.76 -15.72
C PHE A 18 26.74 -15.16 -14.39
N LEU A 19 26.61 -15.91 -13.28
CA LEU A 19 26.97 -15.43 -11.95
C LEU A 19 28.43 -15.71 -11.61
N LYS A 20 28.99 -14.84 -10.76
CA LYS A 20 30.34 -15.00 -10.21
C LYS A 20 30.36 -16.09 -9.14
N ARG A 21 29.25 -16.29 -8.42
CA ARG A 21 29.08 -17.34 -7.40
C ARG A 21 27.87 -18.22 -7.72
N LYS A 22 27.93 -19.48 -7.28
CA LYS A 22 26.80 -20.40 -7.36
C LYS A 22 25.65 -19.94 -6.46
N LEU A 23 24.42 -20.19 -6.89
CA LEU A 23 23.25 -20.02 -6.03
C LEU A 23 23.34 -20.99 -4.85
N GLU A 24 22.83 -20.56 -3.70
CA GLU A 24 22.66 -21.45 -2.56
C GLU A 24 21.53 -22.47 -2.83
N LYS A 25 20.43 -22.00 -3.42
CA LYS A 25 19.31 -22.83 -3.90
C LYS A 25 18.61 -22.18 -5.09
N SER A 26 18.00 -23.01 -5.93
CA SER A 26 17.11 -22.61 -7.01
C SER A 26 15.78 -23.38 -6.88
N ILE A 27 14.67 -22.64 -6.85
CA ILE A 27 13.35 -23.15 -6.44
C ILE A 27 12.29 -22.63 -7.40
N THR A 28 11.28 -23.45 -7.69
CA THR A 28 10.07 -23.05 -8.41
C THR A 28 8.84 -23.51 -7.65
N ILE A 29 7.70 -22.90 -7.92
CA ILE A 29 6.43 -23.24 -7.29
C ILE A 29 5.58 -24.01 -8.29
N ASN A 30 5.18 -25.22 -7.93
CA ASN A 30 4.34 -26.04 -8.80
C ASN A 30 2.86 -25.62 -8.74
N GLU A 31 2.02 -26.25 -9.56
CA GLU A 31 0.59 -25.92 -9.68
C GLU A 31 -0.20 -26.05 -8.35
N ASN A 32 0.29 -26.89 -7.44
CA ASN A 32 -0.29 -27.11 -6.12
C ASN A 32 0.23 -26.13 -5.04
N GLY A 33 1.05 -25.14 -5.43
CA GLY A 33 1.63 -24.17 -4.50
C GLY A 33 2.82 -24.72 -3.68
N ILE A 34 3.40 -25.86 -4.09
CA ILE A 34 4.51 -26.49 -3.36
C ILE A 34 5.84 -26.02 -3.96
N CYS A 35 6.75 -25.56 -3.11
CA CYS A 35 8.13 -25.25 -3.48
C CYS A 35 8.92 -26.53 -3.78
N ILE A 36 9.47 -26.62 -4.99
CA ILE A 36 10.30 -27.72 -5.47
C ILE A 36 11.61 -27.19 -6.03
N ALA A 37 12.63 -28.03 -6.16
CA ALA A 37 13.87 -27.65 -6.83
C ALA A 37 13.57 -27.20 -8.27
N ASP A 38 14.13 -26.06 -8.68
CA ASP A 38 14.05 -25.62 -10.06
C ASP A 38 15.10 -26.36 -10.90
N THR A 39 14.64 -27.33 -11.68
CA THR A 39 15.48 -28.12 -12.58
C THR A 39 15.29 -27.73 -14.05
N LYS A 40 14.64 -26.59 -14.33
CA LYS A 40 14.45 -26.15 -15.71
C LYS A 40 15.81 -25.73 -16.27
N ASP A 41 16.18 -26.33 -17.40
CA ASP A 41 17.35 -25.91 -18.14
C ASP A 41 17.06 -24.53 -18.76
N ILE A 42 17.67 -23.49 -18.22
CA ILE A 42 17.54 -22.13 -18.75
C ILE A 42 18.57 -22.01 -19.86
N ASP A 43 18.12 -21.68 -21.07
CA ASP A 43 19.00 -21.50 -22.22
C ASP A 43 20.14 -20.52 -21.85
N GLN A 44 21.37 -20.97 -22.11
CA GLN A 44 22.60 -20.22 -21.87
C GLN A 44 22.70 -18.95 -22.72
N GLN A 45 21.81 -18.75 -23.70
CA GLN A 45 21.71 -17.52 -24.49
C GLN A 45 20.60 -16.58 -23.99
N GLN A 46 19.75 -17.00 -23.06
CA GLN A 46 18.62 -16.21 -22.58
C GLN A 46 18.98 -15.38 -21.34
N PHE A 47 19.03 -14.07 -21.51
CA PHE A 47 19.12 -13.10 -20.42
C PHE A 47 17.77 -12.96 -19.72
N GLN A 48 17.51 -13.84 -18.76
CA GLN A 48 16.33 -13.74 -17.91
C GLN A 48 16.41 -12.49 -17.03
N HIS A 49 15.24 -11.90 -16.77
CA HIS A 49 15.08 -10.73 -15.92
C HIS A 49 15.66 -10.96 -14.50
N GLY A 50 15.41 -12.11 -13.90
CA GLY A 50 15.99 -12.49 -12.62
C GLY A 50 17.51 -12.64 -12.65
N THR A 51 18.10 -13.12 -13.75
CA THR A 51 19.56 -13.16 -13.94
C THR A 51 20.17 -11.76 -13.91
N ASN A 52 19.55 -10.78 -14.58
CA ASN A 52 20.02 -9.39 -14.52
C ASN A 52 19.95 -8.83 -13.10
N CYS A 53 18.88 -9.10 -12.37
CA CYS A 53 18.75 -8.69 -10.97
C CYS A 53 19.84 -9.32 -10.09
N ALA A 54 20.14 -10.60 -10.29
CA ALA A 54 21.19 -11.30 -9.57
C ALA A 54 22.60 -10.74 -9.86
N MET A 55 22.91 -10.45 -11.13
CA MET A 55 24.19 -9.85 -11.52
C MET A 55 24.38 -8.45 -10.93
N ILE A 56 23.33 -7.61 -10.93
CA ILE A 56 23.37 -6.30 -10.26
C ILE A 56 23.67 -6.51 -8.77
N LEU A 57 22.98 -7.43 -8.11
CA LEU A 57 23.17 -7.67 -6.68
C LEU A 57 24.60 -8.14 -6.38
N GLU A 58 25.15 -9.09 -7.14
CA GLU A 58 26.54 -9.55 -6.97
C GLU A 58 27.58 -8.46 -7.25
N GLU A 59 27.29 -7.51 -8.14
CA GLU A 59 28.20 -6.39 -8.41
C GLU A 59 28.35 -5.48 -7.18
N TYR A 60 27.26 -5.19 -6.48
CA TYR A 60 27.26 -4.26 -5.34
C TYR A 60 27.34 -4.94 -3.97
N CYS A 61 27.10 -6.25 -3.89
CA CYS A 61 27.24 -7.06 -2.69
C CYS A 61 27.88 -8.43 -3.04
N PRO A 62 29.19 -8.48 -3.37
CA PRO A 62 29.86 -9.70 -3.83
C PRO A 62 29.93 -10.82 -2.79
N HIS A 63 29.68 -10.49 -1.51
CA HIS A 63 29.69 -11.44 -0.42
C HIS A 63 28.32 -12.09 -0.16
N CYS A 64 27.25 -11.70 -0.85
CA CYS A 64 25.93 -12.30 -0.63
C CYS A 64 25.85 -13.78 -1.05
N ARG A 65 24.87 -14.48 -0.49
CA ARG A 65 24.41 -15.80 -0.94
C ARG A 65 23.03 -15.64 -1.55
N LEU A 66 22.95 -15.87 -2.85
CA LEU A 66 21.72 -15.70 -3.60
C LEU A 66 20.90 -17.00 -3.60
N ILE A 67 19.59 -16.85 -3.42
CA ILE A 67 18.59 -17.90 -3.61
C ILE A 67 17.67 -17.44 -4.75
N SER A 68 17.46 -18.29 -5.74
CA SER A 68 16.47 -18.05 -6.79
C SER A 68 15.14 -18.71 -6.43
N ILE A 69 14.05 -17.94 -6.50
CA ILE A 69 12.68 -18.49 -6.42
C ILE A 69 11.92 -18.03 -7.66
N ARG A 70 11.71 -18.94 -8.60
CA ARG A 70 10.95 -18.68 -9.82
C ARG A 70 9.44 -18.77 -9.54
N ILE A 71 8.76 -17.64 -9.74
CA ILE A 71 7.30 -17.54 -9.71
C ILE A 71 6.70 -16.94 -10.98
N LEU A 72 7.56 -16.39 -11.85
CA LEU A 72 7.16 -15.80 -13.12
C LEU A 72 7.54 -16.72 -14.30
N ASP A 73 6.79 -16.63 -15.38
CA ASP A 73 7.09 -17.25 -16.67
C ASP A 73 8.15 -16.45 -17.47
N GLU A 74 8.47 -16.92 -18.67
CA GLU A 74 9.48 -16.30 -19.55
C GLU A 74 9.07 -14.89 -20.01
N ASN A 75 7.79 -14.54 -19.94
CA ASN A 75 7.26 -13.21 -20.26
C ASN A 75 7.16 -12.32 -19.02
N GLY A 76 7.66 -12.75 -17.87
CA GLY A 76 7.59 -12.02 -16.60
C GLY A 76 6.20 -12.01 -15.97
N ARG A 77 5.32 -12.93 -16.36
CA ARG A 77 3.95 -13.04 -15.80
C ARG A 77 3.88 -14.12 -14.75
N GLY A 78 3.17 -13.86 -13.67
CA GLY A 78 2.91 -14.83 -12.61
C GLY A 78 1.60 -14.54 -11.91
N ALA A 79 1.19 -15.49 -11.07
CA ALA A 79 -0.03 -15.34 -10.27
C ALA A 79 0.33 -14.89 -8.85
N ILE A 80 -0.44 -13.96 -8.29
CA ILE A 80 -0.27 -13.49 -6.90
C ILE A 80 -0.27 -14.64 -5.88
N LYS A 81 -1.05 -15.71 -6.14
CA LYS A 81 -1.08 -16.91 -5.29
C LYS A 81 0.29 -17.58 -5.11
N SER A 82 1.24 -17.34 -6.00
CA SER A 82 2.60 -17.87 -5.92
C SER A 82 3.50 -17.08 -4.96
N ILE A 83 3.12 -15.85 -4.57
CA ILE A 83 3.93 -15.03 -3.66
C ILE A 83 3.91 -15.62 -2.24
N TYR A 84 2.74 -16.08 -1.76
CA TYR A 84 2.63 -16.71 -0.44
C TYR A 84 3.61 -17.88 -0.23
N PRO A 85 3.58 -18.95 -1.05
CA PRO A 85 4.51 -20.06 -0.84
C PRO A 85 5.98 -19.66 -1.02
N ALA A 86 6.28 -18.63 -1.83
CA ALA A 86 7.64 -18.10 -1.96
C ALA A 86 8.13 -17.44 -0.67
N LEU A 87 7.33 -16.55 -0.08
CA LEU A 87 7.67 -15.87 1.18
C LEU A 87 7.66 -16.85 2.36
N GLU A 88 6.71 -17.78 2.39
CA GLU A 88 6.65 -18.84 3.40
C GLU A 88 7.93 -19.69 3.37
N TRP A 89 8.39 -20.05 2.17
CA TRP A 89 9.63 -20.80 2.02
C TRP A 89 10.84 -20.01 2.51
N CYS A 90 10.92 -18.71 2.18
CA CYS A 90 11.96 -17.81 2.71
C CYS A 90 11.97 -17.78 4.23
N TYR A 91 10.79 -17.59 4.84
CA TYR A 91 10.62 -17.53 6.29
C TYR A 91 11.07 -18.83 6.97
N ASN A 92 10.55 -19.98 6.51
CA ASN A 92 10.88 -21.30 7.03
C ASN A 92 12.38 -21.65 6.86
N ASN A 93 13.05 -21.05 5.87
CA ASN A 93 14.47 -21.23 5.63
C ASN A 93 15.33 -20.12 6.21
N GLN A 94 14.79 -19.25 7.08
CA GLN A 94 15.52 -18.15 7.74
C GLN A 94 16.21 -17.19 6.75
N ILE A 95 15.50 -16.86 5.67
CA ILE A 95 15.91 -15.83 4.72
C ILE A 95 15.10 -14.57 5.01
N SER A 96 15.76 -13.55 5.54
CA SER A 96 15.13 -12.32 5.99
C SER A 96 15.23 -11.17 5.00
N LEU A 97 15.99 -11.28 3.89
CA LEU A 97 16.08 -10.23 2.87
C LEU A 97 15.58 -10.76 1.53
N VAL A 98 14.54 -10.12 1.00
CA VAL A 98 13.85 -10.53 -0.23
C VAL A 98 13.81 -9.37 -1.23
N ASN A 99 14.25 -9.66 -2.45
CA ASN A 99 14.12 -8.78 -3.59
C ASN A 99 12.94 -9.22 -4.48
N LEU A 100 11.96 -8.34 -4.60
CA LEU A 100 10.81 -8.44 -5.50
C LEU A 100 10.96 -7.41 -6.62
N SER A 101 11.71 -7.75 -7.67
CA SER A 101 11.82 -6.91 -8.88
C SER A 101 10.58 -7.00 -9.78
N LEU A 102 9.41 -7.12 -9.14
CA LEU A 102 8.10 -7.36 -9.72
C LEU A 102 7.02 -6.67 -8.87
N GLY A 103 5.85 -6.49 -9.46
CA GLY A 103 4.69 -5.95 -8.77
C GLY A 103 3.44 -6.04 -9.65
N THR A 104 2.30 -5.69 -9.07
CA THR A 104 1.01 -5.56 -9.77
C THR A 104 0.50 -4.14 -9.62
N VAL A 105 -0.21 -3.65 -10.65
CA VAL A 105 -0.98 -2.40 -10.61
C VAL A 105 -2.47 -2.68 -10.44
N ASP A 106 -2.87 -3.96 -10.40
CA ASP A 106 -4.25 -4.36 -10.23
C ASP A 106 -4.68 -4.13 -8.77
N PHE A 107 -5.63 -3.21 -8.57
CA PHE A 107 -6.14 -2.85 -7.26
C PHE A 107 -6.75 -4.03 -6.50
N ARG A 108 -7.24 -5.06 -7.20
CA ARG A 108 -7.87 -6.26 -6.60
C ARG A 108 -6.87 -7.16 -5.88
N ASP A 109 -5.58 -6.98 -6.17
CA ASP A 109 -4.50 -7.70 -5.52
C ASP A 109 -3.98 -7.00 -4.27
N CYS A 110 -4.24 -5.69 -4.12
CA CYS A 110 -3.72 -4.86 -3.04
C CYS A 110 -4.04 -5.43 -1.65
N GLU A 111 -5.31 -5.74 -1.36
CA GLU A 111 -5.70 -6.22 -0.03
C GLU A 111 -5.05 -7.57 0.33
N LYS A 112 -5.02 -8.50 -0.64
CA LYS A 112 -4.42 -9.84 -0.45
C LYS A 112 -2.91 -9.72 -0.22
N LEU A 113 -2.24 -8.88 -1.00
CA LEU A 113 -0.82 -8.62 -0.84
C LEU A 113 -0.51 -7.91 0.47
N ARG A 114 -1.32 -6.94 0.90
CA ARG A 114 -1.10 -6.22 2.16
C ARG A 114 -1.10 -7.17 3.36
N ILE A 115 -2.12 -8.02 3.47
CA ILE A 115 -2.20 -9.01 4.56
C ILE A 115 -0.96 -9.90 4.56
N LEU A 116 -0.60 -10.41 3.39
CA LEU A 116 0.54 -11.30 3.20
C LEU A 116 1.89 -10.65 3.57
N ILE A 117 2.11 -9.43 3.07
CA ILE A 117 3.36 -8.69 3.31
C ILE A 117 3.47 -8.30 4.78
N ASN A 118 2.36 -7.86 5.41
CA ASN A 118 2.33 -7.51 6.82
C ASN A 118 2.71 -8.70 7.72
N GLU A 119 2.21 -9.90 7.41
CA GLU A 119 2.55 -11.13 8.13
C GLU A 119 4.06 -11.42 8.12
N TYR A 120 4.72 -11.34 6.98
CA TYR A 120 6.16 -11.64 6.90
C TYR A 120 7.04 -10.48 7.39
N ALA A 121 6.61 -9.23 7.17
CA ALA A 121 7.34 -8.05 7.62
C ALA A 121 7.38 -7.94 9.14
N VAL A 122 6.25 -8.19 9.84
CA VAL A 122 6.24 -8.20 11.32
C VAL A 122 7.13 -9.31 11.88
N ASN A 123 7.29 -10.39 11.14
CA ASN A 123 8.18 -11.51 11.45
C ASN A 123 9.65 -11.29 11.05
N GLY A 124 10.02 -10.04 10.74
CA GLY A 124 11.42 -9.63 10.51
C GLY A 124 11.90 -9.78 9.07
N MET A 125 11.03 -10.09 8.10
CA MET A 125 11.38 -10.11 6.69
C MET A 125 11.46 -8.68 6.14
N ILE A 126 12.60 -8.35 5.55
CA ILE A 126 12.85 -7.10 4.84
C ILE A 126 12.60 -7.36 3.37
N ILE A 127 11.61 -6.64 2.84
CA ILE A 127 11.16 -6.78 1.46
C ILE A 127 11.51 -5.49 0.72
N ILE A 128 12.14 -5.65 -0.43
CA ILE A 128 12.52 -4.57 -1.33
C ILE A 128 11.81 -4.82 -2.64
N ALA A 129 11.02 -3.85 -3.10
CA ALA A 129 10.20 -4.04 -4.28
C ALA A 129 10.31 -2.87 -5.25
N ALA A 130 10.30 -3.19 -6.54
CA ALA A 130 10.29 -2.21 -7.60
C ALA A 130 8.88 -1.66 -7.84
N THR A 131 8.77 -0.36 -8.08
CA THR A 131 7.52 0.23 -8.58
C THR A 131 7.28 -0.10 -10.06
N ALA A 132 6.07 0.15 -10.56
CA ALA A 132 5.73 -0.14 -11.95
C ALA A 132 6.45 0.80 -12.92
N ASN A 133 6.95 0.24 -14.03
CA ASN A 133 7.58 1.03 -15.11
C ASN A 133 6.60 1.98 -15.82
N SER A 134 5.28 1.78 -15.65
CA SER A 134 4.24 2.71 -16.11
C SER A 134 4.18 4.01 -15.30
N GLY A 135 4.76 4.03 -14.10
CA GLY A 135 4.70 5.17 -13.18
C GLY A 135 3.45 5.21 -12.30
N PHE A 136 2.58 4.19 -12.34
CA PHE A 136 1.45 4.05 -11.42
C PHE A 136 1.85 3.34 -10.12
N VAL A 137 1.01 3.45 -9.10
CA VAL A 137 1.17 2.73 -7.83
C VAL A 137 1.28 1.23 -8.11
N SER A 138 2.26 0.58 -7.51
CA SER A 138 2.45 -0.86 -7.63
C SER A 138 2.61 -1.51 -6.28
N TYR A 139 1.97 -2.67 -6.13
CA TYR A 139 2.03 -3.49 -4.93
C TYR A 139 2.97 -4.68 -5.15
N PRO A 140 3.87 -5.00 -4.19
CA PRO A 140 3.88 -4.47 -2.82
C PRO A 140 4.76 -3.23 -2.59
N ALA A 141 5.37 -2.64 -3.62
CA ALA A 141 6.31 -1.52 -3.47
C ALA A 141 5.73 -0.30 -2.74
N ALA A 142 4.42 -0.07 -2.83
CA ALA A 142 3.75 1.04 -2.18
C ALA A 142 3.50 0.85 -0.66
N PHE A 143 3.66 -0.37 -0.12
CA PHE A 143 3.35 -0.62 1.29
C PHE A 143 4.40 -0.04 2.24
N THR A 144 3.95 0.51 3.38
CA THR A 144 4.85 1.18 4.34
C THR A 144 5.96 0.28 4.88
N ASN A 145 5.69 -1.00 5.07
CA ASN A 145 6.67 -1.98 5.57
C ASN A 145 7.57 -2.59 4.48
N VAL A 146 7.44 -2.15 3.23
CA VAL A 146 8.31 -2.50 2.10
C VAL A 146 9.24 -1.33 1.81
N ILE A 147 10.46 -1.60 1.37
CA ILE A 147 11.34 -0.55 0.82
C ILE A 147 10.97 -0.42 -0.67
N GLY A 148 10.17 0.59 -0.99
CA GLY A 148 9.72 0.88 -2.34
C GLY A 148 10.81 1.58 -3.15
N VAL A 149 11.14 1.04 -4.33
CA VAL A 149 12.26 1.52 -5.15
C VAL A 149 11.78 1.97 -6.52
N ALA A 150 12.28 3.12 -6.95
CA ALA A 150 12.12 3.60 -8.32
C ALA A 150 13.46 4.01 -8.94
N THR A 151 13.46 4.19 -10.25
CA THR A 151 14.52 4.87 -11.00
C THR A 151 14.03 6.20 -11.56
N MET A 152 14.99 7.03 -11.96
CA MET A 152 14.75 8.25 -12.74
C MET A 152 14.25 7.89 -14.15
N GLY A 153 13.61 8.86 -14.82
CA GLY A 153 13.25 8.70 -16.24
C GLY A 153 11.95 7.94 -16.48
N SER A 154 11.03 7.97 -15.52
CA SER A 154 9.66 7.53 -15.70
C SER A 154 8.98 8.14 -16.92
N PRO A 155 8.05 7.42 -17.55
CA PRO A 155 7.17 8.03 -18.55
C PRO A 155 6.28 9.14 -17.96
N LEU A 156 6.02 9.12 -16.65
CA LEU A 156 5.25 10.16 -15.96
C LEU A 156 6.20 11.19 -15.31
N ASN A 157 5.93 12.48 -15.51
CA ASN A 157 6.74 13.54 -14.94
C ASN A 157 6.32 13.82 -13.48
N TYR A 158 6.88 13.07 -12.53
CA TYR A 158 6.47 13.08 -11.12
C TYR A 158 7.57 13.52 -10.16
N SER A 159 8.41 14.49 -10.55
CA SER A 159 9.71 14.79 -9.91
C SER A 159 9.72 14.96 -8.38
N LYS A 160 8.56 15.02 -7.72
CA LYS A 160 8.41 15.13 -6.26
C LYS A 160 7.29 14.28 -5.62
N ASP A 161 6.47 13.55 -6.39
CA ASP A 161 5.26 12.86 -5.87
C ASP A 161 5.48 11.37 -5.55
N TYR A 162 6.70 10.87 -5.73
CA TYR A 162 7.08 9.50 -5.39
C TYR A 162 6.66 9.04 -3.98
N MET A 163 6.67 9.96 -3.01
CA MET A 163 6.22 9.66 -1.65
C MET A 163 4.74 9.25 -1.61
N GLN A 164 3.89 9.88 -2.43
CA GLN A 164 2.47 9.59 -2.51
C GLN A 164 2.17 8.22 -3.10
N MET A 165 3.18 7.62 -3.75
CA MET A 165 3.14 6.27 -4.31
C MET A 165 3.80 5.23 -3.39
N GLY A 166 4.22 5.62 -2.17
CA GLY A 166 4.91 4.73 -1.22
C GLY A 166 6.37 4.44 -1.56
N ILE A 167 7.00 5.23 -2.43
CA ILE A 167 8.40 5.05 -2.82
C ILE A 167 9.32 5.67 -1.77
N ASP A 168 10.34 4.91 -1.37
CA ASP A 168 11.32 5.33 -0.37
C ASP A 168 12.61 5.86 -0.97
N THR A 169 12.98 5.42 -2.17
CA THR A 169 14.23 5.84 -2.78
C THR A 169 14.16 5.80 -4.30
N VAL A 170 14.82 6.79 -4.92
CA VAL A 170 14.98 6.87 -6.37
C VAL A 170 16.46 6.78 -6.69
N VAL A 171 16.87 5.70 -7.36
CA VAL A 171 18.28 5.36 -7.60
C VAL A 171 18.51 5.01 -9.07
N PRO A 172 19.76 4.96 -9.56
CA PRO A 172 20.04 4.56 -10.93
C PRO A 172 19.67 3.09 -11.14
N SER A 173 19.23 2.74 -12.34
CA SER A 173 18.95 1.35 -12.73
C SER A 173 19.81 0.83 -13.90
N GLU A 174 20.61 1.71 -14.48
CA GLU A 174 21.57 1.35 -15.53
C GLU A 174 22.91 1.06 -14.87
N HIS A 175 23.24 -0.23 -14.80
CA HIS A 175 24.43 -0.74 -14.13
C HIS A 175 25.35 -1.40 -15.15
N ILE A 176 26.65 -1.29 -14.92
CA ILE A 176 27.64 -2.07 -15.65
C ILE A 176 27.85 -3.36 -14.86
N VAL A 177 27.50 -4.50 -15.45
CA VAL A 177 27.74 -5.82 -14.85
C VAL A 177 28.67 -6.64 -15.74
N LYS A 178 29.53 -7.45 -15.11
CA LYS A 178 30.54 -8.25 -15.81
C LYS A 178 30.07 -9.66 -16.08
N ILE A 179 30.21 -10.09 -17.32
CA ILE A 179 29.95 -11.44 -17.77
C ILE A 179 31.21 -11.95 -18.47
N PHE A 180 31.90 -12.88 -17.83
CA PHE A 180 33.25 -13.29 -18.23
C PHE A 180 34.15 -12.05 -18.37
N ASP A 181 34.71 -11.82 -19.56
CA ASP A 181 35.57 -10.67 -19.85
C ASP A 181 34.83 -9.47 -20.46
N ASN A 182 33.49 -9.56 -20.60
CA ASN A 182 32.67 -8.50 -21.19
C ASN A 182 31.91 -7.71 -20.13
N GLU A 183 31.81 -6.40 -20.34
CA GLU A 183 30.93 -5.52 -19.58
C GLU A 183 29.63 -5.33 -20.37
N ILE A 184 28.50 -5.58 -19.73
CA ILE A 184 27.18 -5.27 -20.27
C ILE A 184 26.54 -4.15 -19.44
N ARG A 185 25.72 -3.32 -20.09
CA ARG A 185 24.95 -2.28 -19.43
C ARG A 185 23.49 -2.71 -19.34
N THR A 186 22.91 -2.69 -18.15
CA THR A 186 21.47 -2.95 -17.96
C THR A 186 20.64 -1.78 -18.47
N SER A 187 19.40 -2.04 -18.88
CA SER A 187 18.49 -1.00 -19.38
C SER A 187 17.89 -0.16 -18.26
N LEU A 188 17.25 0.95 -18.61
CA LEU A 188 16.44 1.72 -17.66
C LEU A 188 15.19 0.90 -17.26
N SER A 189 15.03 0.60 -15.97
CA SER A 189 13.89 -0.16 -15.41
C SER A 189 13.87 -0.08 -13.89
N ASN A 190 12.71 0.17 -13.28
CA ASN A 190 12.58 0.15 -11.81
C ASN A 190 13.01 -1.20 -11.21
N SER A 191 12.79 -2.29 -11.96
CA SER A 191 13.19 -3.64 -11.57
C SER A 191 14.69 -3.81 -11.36
N TYR A 192 15.52 -3.00 -12.01
CA TYR A 192 16.99 -3.04 -11.87
C TYR A 192 17.51 -2.07 -10.81
N ALA A 193 16.72 -1.08 -10.40
CA ALA A 193 17.00 -0.27 -9.22
C ALA A 193 16.80 -1.06 -7.91
N ALA A 194 15.76 -1.90 -7.83
CA ALA A 194 15.48 -2.72 -6.65
C ALA A 194 16.65 -3.62 -6.17
N PRO A 195 17.31 -4.42 -7.02
CA PRO A 195 18.43 -5.27 -6.59
C PRO A 195 19.66 -4.44 -6.18
N TYR A 196 19.85 -3.25 -6.76
CA TYR A 196 20.89 -2.32 -6.29
C TYR A 196 20.62 -1.84 -4.86
N VAL A 197 19.39 -1.41 -4.55
CA VAL A 197 18.99 -1.07 -3.18
C VAL A 197 19.11 -2.28 -2.26
N CYS A 198 18.75 -3.48 -2.74
CA CYS A 198 18.91 -4.72 -1.98
C CYS A 198 20.36 -4.99 -1.58
N ALA A 199 21.31 -4.77 -2.49
CA ALA A 199 22.73 -4.85 -2.18
C ALA A 199 23.16 -3.80 -1.12
N LEU A 200 22.68 -2.56 -1.20
CA LEU A 200 22.98 -1.52 -0.21
C LEU A 200 22.45 -1.90 1.19
N ILE A 201 21.22 -2.40 1.26
CA ILE A 201 20.60 -2.86 2.51
C ILE A 201 21.33 -4.06 3.08
N ALA A 202 21.69 -5.04 2.24
CA ALA A 202 22.50 -6.18 2.66
C ALA A 202 23.83 -5.71 3.27
N ASN A 203 24.58 -4.85 2.58
CA ASN A 203 25.84 -4.33 3.10
C ASN A 203 25.65 -3.60 4.44
N ARG A 204 24.53 -2.86 4.63
CA ARG A 204 24.24 -2.22 5.90
C ARG A 204 23.96 -3.24 7.02
N LEU A 205 23.14 -4.24 6.75
CA LEU A 205 22.83 -5.32 7.71
C LEU A 205 24.06 -6.13 8.12
N LYS A 206 25.07 -6.24 7.25
CA LYS A 206 26.34 -6.90 7.58
C LYS A 206 27.12 -6.14 8.66
N THR A 207 27.00 -4.81 8.67
CA THR A 207 27.65 -3.96 9.67
C THR A 207 26.86 -3.85 10.98
N ASP A 208 25.54 -3.92 10.91
CA ASP A 208 24.64 -3.86 12.07
C ASP A 208 23.33 -4.61 11.76
N SER A 209 23.18 -5.79 12.37
CA SER A 209 22.03 -6.66 12.17
C SER A 209 20.79 -6.26 12.97
N THR A 210 20.86 -5.18 13.77
CA THR A 210 19.77 -4.71 14.64
C THR A 210 18.94 -3.58 14.02
N PHE A 211 19.09 -3.37 12.72
CA PHE A 211 18.40 -2.32 11.98
C PHE A 211 16.90 -2.62 11.83
N SER A 212 16.06 -1.77 12.41
CA SER A 212 14.61 -1.81 12.16
C SER A 212 14.29 -1.36 10.72
N ILE A 213 13.18 -1.84 10.17
CA ILE A 213 12.73 -1.47 8.82
C ILE A 213 12.62 0.05 8.64
N LYS A 214 12.15 0.79 9.65
CA LYS A 214 12.09 2.26 9.63
C LYS A 214 13.47 2.90 9.46
N ARG A 215 14.50 2.36 10.12
CA ARG A 215 15.89 2.84 9.98
C ARG A 215 16.49 2.45 8.62
N LEU A 216 16.13 1.29 8.08
CA LEU A 216 16.54 0.88 6.74
C LEU A 216 15.89 1.75 5.65
N LYS A 217 14.61 2.10 5.78
CA LYS A 217 13.94 3.06 4.89
C LYS A 217 14.62 4.42 4.94
N LYS A 218 14.98 4.91 6.13
CA LYS A 218 15.80 6.13 6.27
C LYS A 218 17.16 6.01 5.55
N TYR A 219 17.88 4.90 5.76
CA TYR A 219 19.14 4.66 5.06
C TYR A 219 18.97 4.61 3.54
N ALA A 220 17.89 4.01 3.03
CA ALA A 220 17.59 4.01 1.59
C ALA A 220 17.31 5.42 1.06
N LYS A 221 16.58 6.26 1.82
CA LYS A 221 16.31 7.67 1.51
C LYS A 221 17.60 8.49 1.40
N GLU A 222 18.56 8.27 2.28
CA GLU A 222 19.88 8.93 2.25
C GLU A 222 20.68 8.65 0.97
N HIS A 223 20.37 7.56 0.26
CA HIS A 223 21.00 7.18 -1.02
C HIS A 223 20.17 7.59 -2.25
N SER A 224 19.03 8.24 -2.04
CA SER A 224 18.16 8.69 -3.13
C SER A 224 18.80 9.84 -3.91
N HIS A 225 18.58 9.86 -5.22
CA HIS A 225 19.00 10.95 -6.12
C HIS A 225 18.13 12.19 -6.02
N ILE A 226 16.95 12.07 -5.40
CA ILE A 226 16.04 13.16 -5.09
C ILE A 226 15.79 13.23 -3.59
N GLU A 227 15.40 14.41 -3.11
CA GLU A 227 15.02 14.60 -1.70
C GLU A 227 13.76 13.79 -1.38
N MET A 228 13.82 12.98 -0.32
CA MET A 228 12.72 12.15 0.15
C MET A 228 12.34 12.56 1.57
N LEU A 229 11.05 12.84 1.80
CA LEU A 229 10.56 13.21 3.13
C LEU A 229 10.52 12.01 4.08
N GLU A 230 10.83 12.26 5.35
CA GLU A 230 10.79 11.26 6.42
C GLU A 230 9.47 11.31 7.20
N GLY A 231 9.07 10.17 7.76
CA GLY A 231 7.99 10.11 8.76
C GLY A 231 6.57 10.23 8.22
N VAL A 232 6.40 10.26 6.90
CA VAL A 232 5.11 10.33 6.24
C VAL A 232 4.77 8.94 5.67
N TYR A 233 3.79 8.27 6.29
CA TYR A 233 3.43 6.88 6.01
C TYR A 233 1.92 6.73 5.92
N GLU A 234 1.46 5.65 5.28
CA GLU A 234 0.08 5.17 5.41
C GLU A 234 0.01 4.12 6.52
N PRO A 235 -1.06 4.06 7.32
CA PRO A 235 -1.23 3.02 8.33
C PRO A 235 -1.69 1.75 7.64
N ASP A 236 -0.90 1.20 6.72
CA ASP A 236 -1.16 -0.03 5.96
C ASP A 236 -0.28 -1.21 6.42
N TRP A 237 0.63 -0.97 7.36
CA TRP A 237 1.56 -1.96 7.92
C TRP A 237 0.93 -2.92 8.94
N ILE A 238 -0.29 -2.65 9.39
CA ILE A 238 -0.88 -3.31 10.58
C ILE A 238 -1.22 -4.76 10.25
N TYR A 239 -0.69 -5.70 11.04
CA TYR A 239 -1.06 -7.12 10.96
C TYR A 239 -2.03 -7.50 12.09
N LYS A 240 -1.63 -7.21 13.33
CA LYS A 240 -2.33 -7.44 14.59
C LYS A 240 -2.25 -6.20 15.48
N ALA A 241 -3.41 -5.66 15.85
CA ALA A 241 -3.48 -4.47 16.68
C ALA A 241 -4.18 -4.67 18.02
N TYR A 242 -3.66 -3.97 19.03
CA TYR A 242 -4.38 -3.68 20.26
C TYR A 242 -5.08 -2.32 20.14
N ILE A 243 -6.38 -2.28 20.42
CA ILE A 243 -7.17 -1.05 20.37
C ILE A 243 -7.56 -0.64 21.79
N THR A 244 -7.11 0.53 22.22
CA THR A 244 -7.41 1.14 23.52
C THR A 244 -8.28 2.39 23.35
N GLY A 245 -9.17 2.67 24.29
CA GLY A 245 -10.10 3.81 24.22
C GLY A 245 -11.48 3.47 23.64
N ARG A 246 -12.18 4.50 23.13
CA ARG A 246 -13.58 4.35 22.67
C ARG A 246 -13.66 3.46 21.42
N LYS A 247 -14.41 2.36 21.53
CA LYS A 247 -14.96 1.64 20.38
C LYS A 247 -16.33 2.22 20.05
N LYS A 248 -16.49 2.89 18.91
CA LYS A 248 -17.82 2.98 18.29
C LYS A 248 -18.25 1.55 17.93
N THR A 249 -19.50 1.19 18.19
CA THR A 249 -20.06 -0.07 17.68
C THR A 249 -20.25 0.08 16.17
N ASN A 250 -19.28 -0.40 15.40
CA ASN A 250 -19.29 -0.36 13.94
C ASN A 250 -19.37 -1.80 13.41
N ARG A 251 -20.16 -2.03 12.37
CA ARG A 251 -20.25 -3.35 11.72
C ARG A 251 -19.15 -3.58 10.69
N ALA A 252 -18.47 -2.53 10.23
CA ALA A 252 -17.30 -2.64 9.38
C ALA A 252 -16.19 -3.40 10.09
N LYS A 253 -15.53 -4.29 9.36
CA LYS A 253 -14.37 -5.02 9.86
C LYS A 253 -13.12 -4.20 9.60
N TYR A 254 -12.23 -4.14 10.58
CA TYR A 254 -10.88 -3.66 10.34
C TYR A 254 -10.18 -4.53 9.31
N TYR A 255 -9.25 -3.93 8.56
CA TYR A 255 -8.49 -4.70 7.57
C TYR A 255 -7.42 -5.63 8.20
N PHE A 256 -7.23 -5.52 9.51
CA PHE A 256 -6.25 -6.25 10.32
C PHE A 256 -6.91 -7.05 11.45
N GLU A 257 -6.16 -7.94 12.08
CA GLU A 257 -6.63 -8.72 13.23
C GLU A 257 -6.58 -7.90 14.53
N THR A 258 -7.65 -7.92 15.32
CA THR A 258 -7.66 -7.30 16.65
C THR A 258 -7.36 -8.31 17.74
N VAL A 259 -6.39 -8.00 18.61
CA VAL A 259 -6.09 -8.81 19.79
C VAL A 259 -6.73 -8.17 21.02
N SER A 260 -7.48 -8.98 21.77
CA SER A 260 -8.19 -8.55 22.98
C SER A 260 -7.54 -9.15 24.23
N GLY A 261 -7.45 -8.36 25.30
CA GLY A 261 -6.80 -8.74 26.55
C GLY A 261 -6.22 -7.53 27.26
N GLU A 262 -5.59 -7.74 28.42
CA GLU A 262 -4.79 -6.68 29.03
C GLU A 262 -3.45 -6.58 28.29
N PHE A 263 -3.09 -5.37 27.84
CA PHE A 263 -1.95 -5.14 26.95
C PHE A 263 -0.64 -5.77 27.45
N ASN A 264 -0.37 -5.72 28.76
CA ASN A 264 0.85 -6.27 29.35
C ASN A 264 1.04 -7.78 29.09
N TYR A 265 -0.04 -8.54 28.93
CA TYR A 265 0.02 -9.99 28.65
C TYR A 265 0.02 -10.33 27.16
N ILE A 266 -0.50 -9.44 26.31
CA ILE A 266 -0.64 -9.67 24.87
C ILE A 266 0.35 -8.85 24.03
N GLN A 267 1.27 -8.12 24.67
CA GLN A 267 2.19 -7.22 23.97
C GLN A 267 2.98 -7.93 22.88
N GLU A 268 3.41 -9.19 23.07
CA GLU A 268 4.19 -9.94 22.07
C GLU A 268 3.35 -10.39 20.87
N GLU A 269 2.01 -10.40 20.99
CA GLU A 269 1.10 -10.81 19.92
C GLU A 269 0.68 -9.66 19.00
N VAL A 270 0.95 -8.41 19.40
CA VAL A 270 0.53 -7.21 18.66
C VAL A 270 1.72 -6.43 18.11
N ASP A 271 1.59 -5.96 16.88
CA ASP A 271 2.58 -5.08 16.26
C ASP A 271 2.21 -3.59 16.40
N THR A 272 0.91 -3.29 16.47
CA THR A 272 0.41 -1.92 16.48
C THR A 272 -0.51 -1.65 17.68
N VAL A 273 -0.38 -0.46 18.26
CA VAL A 273 -1.37 0.10 19.19
C VAL A 273 -2.19 1.16 18.46
N VAL A 274 -3.51 1.09 18.60
CA VAL A 274 -4.45 2.12 18.12
C VAL A 274 -5.06 2.81 19.33
N ALA A 275 -4.97 4.14 19.38
CA ALA A 275 -5.44 4.94 20.51
C ALA A 275 -6.27 6.16 20.09
N PHE A 276 -7.24 6.55 20.91
CA PHE A 276 -8.18 7.64 20.64
C PHE A 276 -7.91 8.90 21.47
N SER A 277 -7.06 8.83 22.48
CA SER A 277 -6.66 9.95 23.32
C SER A 277 -5.26 9.74 23.90
N MET A 278 -4.61 10.82 24.32
CA MET A 278 -3.32 10.70 25.01
C MET A 278 -3.45 9.97 26.34
N THR A 279 -4.64 10.00 26.97
CA THR A 279 -4.90 9.26 28.21
C THR A 279 -4.82 7.76 27.99
N ASP A 280 -5.30 7.26 26.85
CA ASP A 280 -5.25 5.84 26.51
C ASP A 280 -3.82 5.30 26.35
N LEU A 281 -2.84 6.19 26.09
CA LEU A 281 -1.44 5.83 25.88
C LEU A 281 -0.57 5.90 27.13
N LYS A 282 -0.96 6.69 28.15
CA LYS A 282 -0.12 6.97 29.33
C LYS A 282 0.30 5.72 30.11
N GLU A 283 -0.50 4.66 30.05
CA GLU A 283 -0.29 3.44 30.83
C GLU A 283 0.32 2.29 30.01
N LEU A 284 0.64 2.52 28.74
CA LEU A 284 1.11 1.48 27.82
C LEU A 284 2.60 1.65 27.49
N ASP A 285 3.39 0.57 27.65
CA ASP A 285 4.76 0.52 27.10
C ASP A 285 4.72 0.17 25.62
N ILE A 286 4.70 1.20 24.77
CA ILE A 286 4.55 1.06 23.31
C ILE A 286 5.86 1.26 22.56
N LYS A 287 7.00 1.29 23.25
CA LYS A 287 8.29 1.69 22.67
C LYS A 287 8.68 0.89 21.42
N ASN A 288 8.45 -0.41 21.47
CA ASN A 288 8.79 -1.35 20.39
C ASN A 288 7.59 -1.67 19.49
N LYS A 289 6.53 -0.86 19.54
CA LYS A 289 5.32 -1.02 18.72
C LYS A 289 5.23 0.04 17.64
N ASN A 290 4.34 -0.18 16.69
CA ASN A 290 3.82 0.87 15.83
C ASN A 290 2.64 1.56 16.52
N LEU A 291 2.31 2.78 16.11
CA LEU A 291 1.22 3.55 16.69
C LEU A 291 0.35 4.20 15.61
N VAL A 292 -0.96 4.02 15.74
CA VAL A 292 -1.98 4.82 15.05
C VAL A 292 -2.75 5.63 16.09
N TYR A 293 -2.61 6.94 16.04
CA TYR A 293 -3.25 7.86 16.97
C TYR A 293 -4.38 8.63 16.28
N LEU A 294 -5.61 8.42 16.77
CA LEU A 294 -6.85 8.94 16.18
C LEU A 294 -7.42 10.15 16.93
N GLY A 295 -6.82 10.48 18.08
CA GLY A 295 -7.24 11.58 18.94
C GLY A 295 -7.13 12.95 18.26
N LYS A 296 -7.79 13.94 18.86
CA LYS A 296 -7.74 15.35 18.42
C LYS A 296 -6.65 16.16 19.13
N GLU A 297 -6.11 15.64 20.23
CA GLU A 297 -5.06 16.32 21.00
C GLU A 297 -3.74 16.23 20.24
N GLU A 298 -2.94 17.30 20.24
CA GLU A 298 -1.60 17.25 19.67
C GLU A 298 -0.75 16.20 20.38
N ILE A 299 -0.07 15.40 19.58
CA ILE A 299 0.75 14.30 20.05
C ILE A 299 2.20 14.73 20.21
N HIS A 300 2.66 14.79 21.47
CA HIS A 300 4.00 15.21 21.82
C HIS A 300 4.69 14.17 22.71
N ASN A 301 6.01 14.04 22.59
CA ASN A 301 6.87 13.24 23.48
C ASN A 301 6.51 11.75 23.57
N ILE A 302 6.05 11.14 22.47
CA ILE A 302 5.81 9.69 22.41
C ILE A 302 7.08 8.97 21.95
N ASP A 303 7.60 8.07 22.80
CA ASP A 303 8.72 7.17 22.46
C ASP A 303 8.17 5.96 21.69
N VAL A 304 8.09 6.06 20.36
CA VAL A 304 7.72 4.97 19.46
C VAL A 304 8.85 4.75 18.44
N GLN A 305 9.45 3.56 18.45
CA GLN A 305 10.50 3.19 17.51
C GLN A 305 9.96 2.69 16.16
N GLY A 306 8.74 2.15 16.16
CA GLY A 306 8.03 1.68 14.97
C GLY A 306 7.46 2.80 14.09
N PHE A 307 6.59 2.42 13.16
CA PHE A 307 5.82 3.35 12.35
C PHE A 307 4.81 4.12 13.19
N PHE A 308 4.50 5.33 12.75
CA PHE A 308 3.63 6.25 13.44
C PHE A 308 2.71 6.94 12.43
N TRP A 309 1.42 6.99 12.75
CA TRP A 309 0.44 7.74 11.98
C TRP A 309 -0.52 8.49 12.90
N SER A 310 -0.85 9.72 12.52
CA SER A 310 -1.91 10.54 13.10
C SER A 310 -2.58 11.42 12.04
N ARG A 311 -3.55 12.23 12.47
CA ARG A 311 -4.17 13.26 11.62
C ARG A 311 -3.13 14.20 11.03
N GLU A 312 -2.12 14.58 11.81
CA GLU A 312 -1.01 15.43 11.40
C GLU A 312 -0.19 14.75 10.30
N THR A 313 0.01 13.43 10.36
CA THR A 313 0.67 12.68 9.27
C THR A 313 -0.07 12.87 7.95
N ARG A 314 -1.41 12.72 7.93
CA ARG A 314 -2.20 12.94 6.71
C ARG A 314 -2.21 14.41 6.27
N GLN A 315 -2.20 15.36 7.19
CA GLN A 315 -2.03 16.78 6.83
C GLN A 315 -0.68 17.03 6.17
N GLN A 316 0.41 16.43 6.66
CA GLN A 316 1.72 16.53 6.01
C GLN A 316 1.73 15.87 4.63
N GLN A 317 1.03 14.75 4.42
CA GLN A 317 0.88 14.15 3.09
C GLN A 317 0.24 15.12 2.10
N ILE A 318 -0.86 15.76 2.51
CA ILE A 318 -1.58 16.74 1.70
C ILE A 318 -0.69 17.95 1.39
N LEU A 319 -0.03 18.52 2.39
CA LEU A 319 0.80 19.73 2.22
C LEU A 319 2.07 19.50 1.38
N ASN A 320 2.59 18.28 1.37
CA ASN A 320 3.80 17.92 0.61
C ASN A 320 3.48 17.24 -0.74
N ASN A 321 2.22 17.30 -1.19
CA ASN A 321 1.81 16.88 -2.52
C ASN A 321 2.16 17.96 -3.54
N HIS A 322 2.90 17.58 -4.58
CA HIS A 322 3.37 18.48 -5.64
C HIS A 322 2.69 18.19 -6.99
N TYR A 323 1.69 17.30 -6.98
CA TYR A 323 0.91 16.98 -8.15
C TYR A 323 0.13 18.21 -8.63
N HIS A 324 0.14 18.42 -9.94
CA HIS A 324 -0.62 19.47 -10.61
C HIS A 324 -1.38 18.84 -11.77
N GLY A 325 -2.59 18.37 -11.46
CA GLY A 325 -3.53 17.83 -12.44
C GLY A 325 -4.45 18.90 -13.02
N ASN A 326 -5.34 18.47 -13.92
CA ASN A 326 -6.31 19.34 -14.57
C ASN A 326 -7.74 19.16 -14.02
N GLY A 327 -7.92 18.50 -12.88
CA GLY A 327 -9.24 18.07 -12.43
C GLY A 327 -9.32 16.56 -12.20
N LEU A 328 -10.45 16.12 -11.64
CA LEU A 328 -10.86 14.72 -11.67
C LEU A 328 -11.52 14.45 -13.02
N GLU A 329 -11.02 13.42 -13.73
CA GLU A 329 -11.61 12.91 -14.98
C GLU A 329 -12.48 11.67 -14.71
N VAL A 330 -12.90 11.50 -13.45
CA VAL A 330 -13.68 10.35 -12.98
C VAL A 330 -14.91 10.84 -12.22
N PRO A 331 -16.00 10.07 -12.21
CA PRO A 331 -17.20 10.45 -11.49
C PRO A 331 -16.97 10.68 -9.99
N VAL A 332 -17.67 11.66 -9.42
CA VAL A 332 -17.67 12.02 -8.02
C VAL A 332 -19.06 11.78 -7.42
N VAL A 333 -19.11 10.81 -6.50
CA VAL A 333 -20.31 10.48 -5.73
C VAL A 333 -20.19 11.10 -4.34
N ILE A 334 -21.10 12.03 -4.01
CA ILE A 334 -21.22 12.59 -2.67
C ILE A 334 -22.25 11.78 -1.87
N LEU A 335 -21.82 11.27 -0.72
CA LEU A 335 -22.65 10.50 0.20
C LEU A 335 -22.81 11.27 1.51
N GLU A 336 -23.98 11.85 1.73
CA GLU A 336 -24.37 12.51 2.96
C GLU A 336 -25.03 11.50 3.90
N ILE A 337 -24.44 11.32 5.08
CA ILE A 337 -24.94 10.33 6.04
C ILE A 337 -25.15 11.00 7.39
N GLU A 338 -26.36 10.85 7.94
CA GLU A 338 -26.66 11.28 9.30
C GLU A 338 -25.82 10.52 10.33
N ALA A 339 -25.27 11.23 11.33
CA ALA A 339 -24.32 10.69 12.31
C ALA A 339 -24.78 9.46 13.10
N ALA A 340 -26.09 9.18 13.16
CA ALA A 340 -26.66 8.01 13.82
C ALA A 340 -26.58 6.72 12.97
N ILE A 341 -26.22 6.82 11.70
CA ILE A 341 -26.11 5.72 10.75
C ILE A 341 -24.65 5.24 10.69
N ASP A 342 -24.45 3.93 10.50
CA ASP A 342 -23.14 3.29 10.49
C ASP A 342 -22.38 3.57 9.18
N THR A 343 -21.77 4.76 9.10
CA THR A 343 -21.08 5.27 7.90
C THR A 343 -19.95 4.36 7.43
N SER A 344 -19.07 3.86 8.32
CA SER A 344 -17.94 3.06 7.86
C SER A 344 -18.41 1.72 7.28
N TYR A 345 -19.47 1.12 7.83
CA TYR A 345 -20.08 -0.07 7.22
C TYR A 345 -20.54 0.20 5.79
N ILE A 346 -21.25 1.30 5.57
CA ILE A 346 -21.78 1.67 4.25
C ILE A 346 -20.64 1.93 3.27
N LEU A 347 -19.64 2.72 3.65
CA LEU A 347 -18.49 3.03 2.79
C LEU A 347 -17.68 1.77 2.44
N THR A 348 -17.43 0.88 3.40
CA THR A 348 -16.69 -0.37 3.17
C THR A 348 -17.46 -1.33 2.27
N GLU A 349 -18.76 -1.55 2.51
CA GLU A 349 -19.55 -2.43 1.64
C GLU A 349 -19.76 -1.82 0.25
N LEU A 350 -19.91 -0.48 0.13
CA LEU A 350 -20.05 0.17 -1.17
C LEU A 350 -18.77 0.04 -2.00
N ARG A 351 -17.60 0.32 -1.39
CA ARG A 351 -16.29 0.10 -2.05
C ARG A 351 -16.13 -1.34 -2.53
N LYS A 352 -16.56 -2.31 -1.71
CA LYS A 352 -16.51 -3.73 -2.04
C LYS A 352 -17.46 -4.09 -3.19
N SER A 353 -18.67 -3.53 -3.22
CA SER A 353 -19.60 -3.70 -4.35
C SER A 353 -19.00 -3.18 -5.66
N PHE A 354 -18.41 -1.99 -5.65
CA PHE A 354 -17.67 -1.47 -6.83
C PHE A 354 -16.50 -2.36 -7.23
N ALA A 355 -15.69 -2.82 -6.27
CA ALA A 355 -14.58 -3.72 -6.56
C ALA A 355 -15.04 -5.06 -7.18
N ASN A 356 -16.19 -5.59 -6.74
CA ASN A 356 -16.80 -6.79 -7.32
C ASN A 356 -17.32 -6.54 -8.75
N GLY A 357 -17.81 -5.33 -9.03
CA GLY A 357 -18.15 -4.85 -10.37
C GLY A 357 -16.94 -4.59 -11.28
N GLY A 358 -15.72 -4.58 -10.70
CA GLY A 358 -14.48 -4.33 -11.43
C GLY A 358 -13.99 -2.88 -11.38
N TYR A 359 -14.63 -2.02 -10.59
CA TYR A 359 -14.30 -0.61 -10.43
C TYR A 359 -13.49 -0.34 -9.16
N ASN A 360 -12.41 0.42 -9.30
CA ASN A 360 -11.56 0.89 -8.23
C ASN A 360 -12.08 2.21 -7.65
N ALA A 361 -12.95 2.11 -6.64
CA ALA A 361 -13.47 3.30 -5.96
C ALA A 361 -12.46 3.90 -4.97
N TYR A 362 -12.11 5.17 -5.17
CA TYR A 362 -11.39 5.97 -4.19
C TYR A 362 -12.36 6.49 -3.13
N THR A 363 -12.50 5.72 -2.04
CA THR A 363 -13.54 5.96 -1.02
C THR A 363 -13.01 6.80 0.14
N ILE A 364 -13.49 8.03 0.25
CA ILE A 364 -13.06 9.04 1.22
C ILE A 364 -14.05 9.15 2.38
N GLY A 365 -13.52 9.23 3.60
CA GLY A 365 -14.26 9.67 4.77
C GLY A 365 -13.55 10.79 5.55
N MET A 366 -14.34 11.42 6.42
CA MET A 366 -13.96 12.63 7.18
C MET A 366 -13.52 12.35 8.62
N GLU A 367 -13.50 11.08 9.03
CA GLU A 367 -13.02 10.64 10.33
C GLU A 367 -11.70 9.88 10.17
N PRO A 368 -10.70 10.10 11.04
CA PRO A 368 -9.41 9.40 10.92
C PRO A 368 -9.57 7.88 11.12
N GLU A 369 -10.63 7.43 11.79
CA GLU A 369 -10.98 6.01 11.94
C GLU A 369 -11.13 5.29 10.59
N CYS A 370 -11.45 6.01 9.50
CA CYS A 370 -11.59 5.48 8.14
C CYS A 370 -10.38 4.64 7.70
N VAL A 371 -9.17 5.05 8.09
CA VAL A 371 -7.93 4.35 7.70
C VAL A 371 -7.87 2.92 8.26
N LEU A 372 -8.52 2.65 9.38
CA LEU A 372 -8.56 1.30 9.98
C LEU A 372 -9.41 0.30 9.17
N TYR A 373 -10.31 0.82 8.33
CA TYR A 373 -11.17 0.04 7.44
C TYR A 373 -10.63 -0.01 6.01
N GLY A 374 -9.40 0.48 5.81
CA GLY A 374 -8.78 0.62 4.49
C GLY A 374 -9.38 1.73 3.65
N LEU A 375 -10.24 2.59 4.22
CA LEU A 375 -10.80 3.76 3.55
C LEU A 375 -9.84 4.95 3.67
N GLU A 376 -10.02 5.95 2.83
CA GLU A 376 -9.17 7.13 2.83
C GLU A 376 -9.66 8.14 3.86
N TYR A 377 -8.74 8.73 4.61
CA TYR A 377 -9.04 9.85 5.49
C TYR A 377 -8.65 11.16 4.81
N MET A 378 -9.62 12.06 4.70
CA MET A 378 -9.34 13.44 4.35
C MET A 378 -9.79 14.34 5.51
N PRO A 379 -8.89 15.12 6.14
CA PRO A 379 -9.28 16.13 7.12
C PRO A 379 -10.05 17.25 6.44
N GLU A 380 -10.78 18.06 7.23
CA GLU A 380 -11.41 19.27 6.70
C GLU A 380 -10.42 20.14 5.89
N PRO A 381 -10.83 20.71 4.75
CA PRO A 381 -9.96 21.53 3.92
C PRO A 381 -9.61 22.84 4.65
N VAL A 382 -8.41 22.91 5.24
CA VAL A 382 -7.97 24.09 5.98
C VAL A 382 -7.34 25.10 5.01
N GLY A 383 -8.12 26.10 4.59
CA GLY A 383 -7.65 27.37 3.99
C GLY A 383 -7.09 27.32 2.56
N ASN A 384 -6.50 26.22 2.11
CA ASN A 384 -6.01 26.04 0.74
C ASN A 384 -6.70 24.85 0.06
N HIS A 385 -7.83 25.13 -0.60
CA HIS A 385 -8.60 24.13 -1.32
C HIS A 385 -7.82 23.51 -2.48
N GLU A 386 -6.90 24.24 -3.11
CA GLU A 386 -6.13 23.76 -4.26
C GLU A 386 -5.17 22.63 -3.85
N VAL A 387 -4.45 22.76 -2.73
CA VAL A 387 -3.57 21.70 -2.24
C VAL A 387 -4.36 20.44 -1.88
N TRP A 388 -5.53 20.65 -1.27
CA TRP A 388 -6.44 19.57 -0.88
C TRP A 388 -7.02 18.84 -2.11
N LYS A 389 -7.44 19.61 -3.12
CA LYS A 389 -7.89 19.15 -4.43
C LYS A 389 -6.79 18.33 -5.14
N ASN A 390 -5.60 18.91 -5.29
CA ASN A 390 -4.46 18.27 -5.96
C ASN A 390 -4.04 16.96 -5.29
N PHE A 391 -4.23 16.83 -3.97
CA PHE A 391 -3.97 15.57 -3.27
C PHE A 391 -4.96 14.48 -3.67
N ILE A 392 -6.26 14.78 -3.73
CA ILE A 392 -7.24 13.78 -4.21
C ILE A 392 -6.95 13.40 -5.66
N GLU A 393 -6.70 14.37 -6.53
CA GLU A 393 -6.40 14.11 -7.93
C GLU A 393 -5.16 13.23 -8.09
N SER A 394 -4.11 13.48 -7.30
CA SER A 394 -2.91 12.66 -7.34
C SER A 394 -3.18 11.23 -6.93
N GLN A 395 -3.96 11.04 -5.85
CA GLN A 395 -4.31 9.70 -5.38
C GLN A 395 -5.17 8.95 -6.39
N VAL A 396 -6.19 9.60 -6.96
CA VAL A 396 -7.06 9.03 -8.00
C VAL A 396 -6.25 8.64 -9.24
N PHE A 397 -5.39 9.54 -9.71
CA PHE A 397 -4.54 9.33 -10.88
C PHE A 397 -3.54 8.19 -10.68
N TYR A 398 -2.74 8.24 -9.61
CA TYR A 398 -1.68 7.26 -9.38
C TYR A 398 -2.19 5.88 -8.99
N LYS A 399 -3.34 5.80 -8.29
CA LYS A 399 -4.01 4.53 -7.97
C LYS A 399 -4.89 4.03 -9.10
N GLN A 400 -5.04 4.78 -10.19
CA GLN A 400 -5.94 4.48 -11.31
C GLN A 400 -7.36 4.15 -10.80
N SER A 401 -7.92 5.09 -10.04
CA SER A 401 -9.28 4.94 -9.51
C SER A 401 -10.29 5.29 -10.60
N ASP A 402 -11.41 4.57 -10.65
CA ASP A 402 -12.45 4.75 -11.66
C ASP A 402 -13.53 5.74 -11.22
N LEU A 403 -13.61 6.04 -9.92
CA LEU A 403 -14.53 7.00 -9.33
C LEU A 403 -14.07 7.42 -7.94
N VAL A 404 -14.61 8.55 -7.47
CA VAL A 404 -14.50 8.99 -6.08
C VAL A 404 -15.83 8.79 -5.39
N ILE A 405 -15.82 8.13 -4.23
CA ILE A 405 -16.97 8.06 -3.34
C ILE A 405 -16.61 8.81 -2.08
N TRP A 406 -17.35 9.84 -1.76
CA TRP A 406 -16.97 10.75 -0.70
C TRP A 406 -18.09 10.94 0.30
N TRP A 407 -17.85 10.44 1.52
CA TRP A 407 -18.73 10.77 2.63
C TRP A 407 -18.50 12.19 3.14
N VAL A 408 -19.58 12.95 3.26
CA VAL A 408 -19.59 14.32 3.78
C VAL A 408 -20.62 14.44 4.92
N PRO A 409 -20.25 15.00 6.09
CA PRO A 409 -21.23 15.40 7.10
C PRO A 409 -22.17 16.47 6.56
N LEU A 410 -23.48 16.32 6.78
CA LEU A 410 -24.53 17.21 6.27
C LEU A 410 -24.26 18.70 6.59
N GLU A 411 -23.70 18.97 7.77
CA GLU A 411 -23.39 20.32 8.26
C GLU A 411 -22.18 20.98 7.58
N ASP A 412 -21.32 20.19 6.92
CA ASP A 412 -20.09 20.66 6.29
C ASP A 412 -20.16 20.70 4.75
N ARG A 413 -21.30 20.32 4.15
CA ARG A 413 -21.53 20.25 2.70
C ARG A 413 -21.01 21.45 1.91
N GLU A 414 -21.34 22.66 2.36
CA GLU A 414 -20.94 23.90 1.67
C GLU A 414 -19.42 24.11 1.60
N LYS A 415 -18.64 23.52 2.53
CA LYS A 415 -17.18 23.59 2.48
C LYS A 415 -16.64 22.73 1.35
N PHE A 416 -17.24 21.57 1.10
CA PHE A 416 -16.77 20.60 0.12
C PHE A 416 -17.15 20.96 -1.32
N LEU A 417 -18.34 21.52 -1.52
CA LEU A 417 -18.74 22.04 -2.83
C LEU A 417 -17.87 23.20 -3.32
N LYS A 418 -17.08 23.82 -2.43
CA LYS A 418 -16.04 24.78 -2.84
C LYS A 418 -14.78 24.13 -3.42
N VAL A 419 -14.57 22.84 -3.16
CA VAL A 419 -13.44 22.05 -3.69
C VAL A 419 -13.84 21.45 -5.04
N TYR A 420 -14.98 20.75 -5.08
CA TYR A 420 -15.60 20.24 -6.30
C TYR A 420 -17.08 20.65 -6.32
N PRO A 421 -17.47 21.67 -7.10
CA PRO A 421 -18.85 22.12 -7.16
C PRO A 421 -19.76 21.18 -7.97
N ASP A 422 -19.16 20.45 -8.91
CA ASP A 422 -19.85 19.56 -9.82
C ASP A 422 -19.64 18.11 -9.32
N CYS A 423 -20.71 17.50 -8.84
CA CYS A 423 -20.76 16.07 -8.50
C CYS A 423 -21.81 15.38 -9.38
N ASP A 424 -21.50 14.17 -9.82
CA ASP A 424 -22.36 13.41 -10.73
C ASP A 424 -23.54 12.76 -9.98
N VAL A 425 -23.31 12.34 -8.73
CA VAL A 425 -24.31 11.68 -7.90
C VAL A 425 -24.28 12.21 -6.47
N GLU A 426 -25.44 12.61 -5.95
CA GLU A 426 -25.62 12.95 -4.54
C GLU A 426 -26.60 11.98 -3.87
N ILE A 427 -26.18 11.41 -2.75
CA ILE A 427 -27.00 10.47 -1.97
C ILE A 427 -27.08 10.96 -0.54
N SER A 428 -28.30 11.13 -0.03
CA SER A 428 -28.56 11.52 1.36
C SER A 428 -29.26 10.40 2.11
N LEU A 429 -28.67 9.95 3.21
CA LEU A 429 -29.19 8.91 4.09
C LEU A 429 -29.59 9.52 5.43
N CYS A 430 -30.90 9.64 5.65
CA CYS A 430 -31.47 10.26 6.85
C CYS A 430 -32.43 9.31 7.55
N ARG A 431 -32.46 9.34 8.88
CA ARG A 431 -33.35 8.51 9.68
C ARG A 431 -34.75 9.12 9.73
N GLU A 432 -35.76 8.32 9.37
CA GLU A 432 -37.17 8.64 9.51
C GLU A 432 -37.85 7.61 10.40
N GLY A 433 -37.90 7.87 11.70
CA GLY A 433 -38.41 6.94 12.69
C GLY A 433 -37.56 5.66 12.78
N GLU A 434 -38.17 4.51 12.48
CA GLU A 434 -37.49 3.20 12.43
C GLU A 434 -36.89 2.86 11.05
N SER A 435 -37.12 3.71 10.06
CA SER A 435 -36.61 3.56 8.70
C SER A 435 -35.51 4.56 8.38
N ILE A 436 -34.76 4.29 7.32
CA ILE A 436 -33.82 5.22 6.70
C ILE A 436 -34.39 5.62 5.34
N LEU A 437 -34.47 6.92 5.08
CA LEU A 437 -34.82 7.45 3.77
C LEU A 437 -33.51 7.73 3.02
N ALA A 438 -33.32 7.02 1.90
CA ALA A 438 -32.26 7.27 0.94
C ALA A 438 -32.80 8.16 -0.17
N LYS A 439 -32.23 9.35 -0.33
CA LYS A 439 -32.55 10.28 -1.42
C LYS A 439 -31.39 10.31 -2.38
N PHE A 440 -31.68 10.21 -3.66
CA PHE A 440 -30.70 10.26 -4.73
C PHE A 440 -31.01 11.47 -5.60
N SER A 441 -29.99 12.25 -5.93
CA SER A 441 -30.08 13.36 -6.89
C SER A 441 -29.02 13.16 -7.96
N PHE A 442 -29.46 13.17 -9.23
CA PHE A 442 -28.64 13.03 -10.43
C PHE A 442 -29.00 14.21 -11.34
N GLU A 443 -28.15 15.22 -11.44
CA GLU A 443 -28.49 16.46 -12.16
C GLU A 443 -29.89 17.01 -11.78
N GLU A 444 -30.89 16.93 -12.69
CA GLU A 444 -32.28 17.34 -12.46
C GLU A 444 -33.19 16.22 -11.93
N GLU A 445 -32.76 14.96 -11.97
CA GLU A 445 -33.52 13.79 -11.53
C GLU A 445 -33.40 13.55 -10.01
N LYS A 446 -34.52 13.16 -9.40
CA LYS A 446 -34.57 12.80 -7.98
C LYS A 446 -35.30 11.49 -7.78
N ALA A 447 -34.70 10.61 -6.98
CA ALA A 447 -35.31 9.36 -6.55
C ALA A 447 -35.26 9.22 -5.03
N GLU A 448 -36.23 8.53 -4.46
CA GLU A 448 -36.28 8.27 -3.02
C GLU A 448 -36.56 6.79 -2.77
N LYS A 449 -35.92 6.24 -1.74
CA LYS A 449 -36.10 4.86 -1.31
C LYS A 449 -36.14 4.76 0.19
N LYS A 450 -37.14 4.02 0.69
CA LYS A 450 -37.30 3.78 2.12
C LYS A 450 -36.73 2.42 2.49
N ILE A 451 -35.74 2.42 3.37
CA ILE A 451 -35.06 1.24 3.91
C ILE A 451 -35.60 0.98 5.31
N SER A 452 -36.04 -0.26 5.57
CA SER A 452 -36.60 -0.62 6.88
C SER A 452 -35.49 -1.08 7.82
N GLY A 453 -35.34 -0.42 8.98
CA GLY A 453 -34.32 -0.79 9.96
C GLY A 453 -32.92 -0.27 9.62
N LEU A 454 -31.90 -1.08 9.95
CA LEU A 454 -30.50 -0.78 9.67
C LEU A 454 -30.14 -1.20 8.23
N ILE A 455 -29.39 -0.37 7.52
CA ILE A 455 -28.87 -0.69 6.18
C ILE A 455 -28.03 -1.97 6.23
N ASP A 456 -28.41 -3.00 5.50
CA ASP A 456 -27.64 -4.25 5.37
C ASP A 456 -26.85 -4.30 4.05
N SER A 457 -26.23 -5.44 3.73
CA SER A 457 -25.43 -5.58 2.51
C SER A 457 -26.25 -5.52 1.23
N LYS A 458 -27.52 -5.96 1.27
CA LYS A 458 -28.43 -5.91 0.10
C LYS A 458 -28.87 -4.48 -0.16
N ASP A 459 -29.17 -3.73 0.90
CA ASP A 459 -29.48 -2.31 0.76
C ASP A 459 -28.31 -1.54 0.10
N VAL A 460 -27.07 -1.85 0.49
CA VAL A 460 -25.86 -1.26 -0.12
C VAL A 460 -25.66 -1.72 -1.56
N GLU A 461 -25.92 -2.98 -1.89
CA GLU A 461 -25.86 -3.52 -3.26
C GLU A 461 -26.90 -2.84 -4.16
N GLU A 462 -28.10 -2.57 -3.65
CA GLU A 462 -29.11 -1.81 -4.38
C GLU A 462 -28.72 -0.34 -4.57
N ILE A 463 -28.09 0.30 -3.57
CA ILE A 463 -27.51 1.65 -3.73
C ILE A 463 -26.41 1.65 -4.80
N TYR A 464 -25.52 0.67 -4.77
CA TYR A 464 -24.48 0.47 -5.79
C TYR A 464 -25.06 0.40 -7.19
N HIS A 465 -26.06 -0.46 -7.43
CA HIS A 465 -26.65 -0.60 -8.77
C HIS A 465 -27.35 0.67 -9.25
N ILE A 466 -27.96 1.45 -8.35
CA ILE A 466 -28.54 2.75 -8.70
C ILE A 466 -27.43 3.70 -9.18
N ILE A 467 -26.30 3.77 -8.47
CA ILE A 467 -25.15 4.60 -8.86
C ILE A 467 -24.57 4.13 -10.20
N GLU A 468 -24.26 2.84 -10.31
CA GLU A 468 -23.68 2.21 -11.50
C GLU A 468 -24.54 2.49 -12.73
N THR A 469 -25.85 2.22 -12.65
CA THR A 469 -26.79 2.46 -13.76
C THR A 469 -26.69 3.92 -14.21
N LYS A 470 -26.75 4.87 -13.27
CA LYS A 470 -26.76 6.30 -13.59
C LYS A 470 -25.45 6.79 -14.18
N LEU A 471 -24.31 6.33 -13.66
CA LEU A 471 -23.00 6.68 -14.19
C LEU A 471 -22.73 6.07 -15.57
N THR A 472 -23.39 4.97 -15.93
CA THR A 472 -23.24 4.32 -17.25
C THR A 472 -24.26 4.77 -18.29
N GLU A 473 -25.42 5.31 -17.87
CA GLU A 473 -26.46 5.81 -18.78
C GLU A 473 -25.97 7.00 -19.63
N ASP A 474 -25.01 7.79 -19.14
CA ASP A 474 -24.44 8.95 -19.84
C ASP A 474 -23.36 8.62 -20.88
N GLU A 475 -22.82 7.38 -20.90
CA GLU A 475 -21.79 6.97 -21.88
C GLU A 475 -22.37 6.50 -23.23
N ASP A 476 -23.66 6.16 -23.28
CA ASP A 476 -24.36 5.64 -24.48
C ASP A 476 -25.14 6.73 -25.27
N GLY A 477 -24.92 8.01 -24.97
CA GLY A 477 -25.60 9.19 -25.53
C GLY A 477 -24.96 9.83 -26.77
#